data_AF-A0A176K4A6-F1
#
_entry.id   AF-A0A176K4A6-F1
#
_cell.length_a   1.000
_cell.length_b   1.000
_cell.length_c   1.000
_cell.angle_alpha   90.00
_cell.angle_beta   90.00
_cell.angle_gamma   90.00
#
_symmetry.space_group_name_H-M   'P 1'
#
loop_
_entity.id
_entity.type
_entity.pdbx_description
1 polymer ?
#
loop_
_entity_poly.entity_id
_entity_poly.type
_entity_poly.pdbx_seq_one_letter_code
_entity_poly.pdbx_strand_id
1 'polypeptide(L)'
;MKQKLLALLITGLSVLIYAISLDDVVNNLISSSYEVTRVVRETGISSSFRVERVTKIGSYKLIKINSPFKNYVWLRGSLGEYVIINDIAFEPAIDLTDLEDQFIDLVSSKKYDLLLSLDLPIGYKFIIKKDLTTFEATFDEHLRLVKLRKSYPFYSMEINYQNYAVLSDKSSEELSQYIFGVKKIRAPLKLSREYLKQHFQWVAMDFSYNGLGSTYTLYFYSAAFGKIALYLLADADNTELLDTIQDMCANSPVSYATRKLGNVLAILIGSQALDLMDILDSLLKLK
;
A
#
# COMPACT_ATOMS: atom_id res chain seq x y z
N MET A 1 49.09 -52.78 -27.60
CA MET A 1 49.33 -51.51 -26.89
C MET A 1 48.47 -50.43 -27.56
N LYS A 2 47.60 -49.80 -26.77
CA LYS A 2 46.83 -48.56 -27.05
C LYS A 2 45.77 -48.57 -28.17
N GLN A 3 44.53 -48.83 -27.74
CA GLN A 3 43.32 -48.16 -28.20
C GLN A 3 43.42 -46.62 -28.07
N LYS A 4 42.50 -45.93 -28.77
CA LYS A 4 42.06 -44.51 -28.69
C LYS A 4 42.43 -43.74 -29.97
N LEU A 5 41.54 -43.01 -30.62
CA LEU A 5 40.39 -42.29 -30.11
C LEU A 5 39.34 -42.14 -31.24
N LEU A 6 38.16 -42.72 -31.06
CA LEU A 6 36.98 -42.40 -31.86
C LEU A 6 36.44 -41.07 -31.30
N ALA A 7 36.51 -40.00 -32.09
CA ALA A 7 35.94 -38.70 -31.71
C ALA A 7 34.42 -38.82 -31.76
N LEU A 8 33.80 -38.97 -30.58
CA LEU A 8 32.35 -38.88 -30.41
C LEU A 8 31.99 -37.39 -30.48
N LEU A 9 31.41 -36.97 -31.60
CA LEU A 9 30.83 -35.64 -31.76
C LEU A 9 29.54 -35.59 -30.93
N ILE A 10 29.63 -35.14 -29.68
CA ILE A 10 28.45 -34.85 -28.87
C ILE A 10 27.92 -33.50 -29.35
N THR A 11 26.95 -33.54 -30.27
CA THR A 11 26.07 -32.40 -30.54
C THR A 11 25.19 -32.20 -29.31
N GLY A 12 25.70 -31.44 -28.34
CA GLY A 12 24.87 -30.94 -27.25
C GLY A 12 23.85 -29.96 -27.83
N LEU A 13 22.58 -30.37 -27.92
CA LEU A 13 21.48 -29.42 -27.92
C LEU A 13 21.57 -28.67 -26.59
N SER A 14 22.17 -27.49 -26.61
CA SER A 14 21.97 -26.52 -25.54
C SER A 14 20.51 -26.07 -25.63
N VAL A 15 19.65 -26.69 -24.84
CA VAL A 15 18.38 -26.07 -24.46
C VAL A 15 18.78 -24.76 -23.80
N LEU A 16 18.58 -23.63 -24.47
CA LEU A 16 18.62 -22.33 -23.81
C LEU A 16 17.50 -22.36 -22.77
N ILE A 17 17.86 -22.62 -21.52
CA ILE A 17 16.98 -22.38 -20.39
C ILE A 17 16.93 -20.86 -20.27
N TYR A 18 15.87 -20.25 -20.82
CA TYR A 18 15.58 -18.86 -20.58
C TYR A 18 15.23 -18.71 -19.09
N ALA A 19 16.17 -18.19 -18.31
CA ALA A 19 15.89 -17.77 -16.94
C ALA A 19 14.83 -16.66 -17.01
N ILE A 20 13.75 -16.80 -16.24
CA ILE A 20 12.67 -15.82 -16.29
C ILE A 20 13.15 -14.50 -15.68
N SER A 21 12.88 -13.38 -16.35
CA SER A 21 13.30 -12.09 -15.83
C SER A 21 12.28 -11.55 -14.82
N LEU A 22 12.74 -10.68 -13.91
CA LEU A 22 11.86 -9.95 -13.00
C LEU A 22 10.78 -9.14 -13.76
N ASP A 23 11.08 -8.68 -14.97
CA ASP A 23 10.14 -7.96 -15.82
C ASP A 23 9.02 -8.84 -16.33
N ASP A 24 9.35 -10.06 -16.77
CA ASP A 24 8.35 -11.02 -17.25
C ASP A 24 7.34 -11.34 -16.14
N VAL A 25 7.86 -11.54 -14.92
CA VAL A 25 7.04 -11.84 -13.74
C VAL A 25 6.16 -10.65 -13.36
N VAL A 26 6.70 -9.43 -13.36
CA VAL A 26 5.93 -8.22 -13.04
C VAL A 26 4.89 -7.91 -14.13
N ASN A 27 5.23 -8.09 -15.40
CA ASN A 27 4.28 -7.92 -16.50
C ASN A 27 3.10 -8.90 -16.38
N ASN A 28 3.39 -10.17 -16.06
CA ASN A 28 2.33 -11.15 -15.79
C ASN A 28 1.45 -10.73 -14.60
N LEU A 29 2.06 -10.24 -13.52
CA LEU A 29 1.35 -9.76 -12.35
C LEU A 29 0.42 -8.58 -12.69
N ILE A 30 0.88 -7.62 -13.52
CA ILE A 30 0.07 -6.49 -13.99
C ILE A 30 -1.14 -6.98 -14.79
N SER A 31 -0.95 -7.90 -15.75
CA SER A 31 -2.03 -8.40 -16.62
C SER A 31 -2.97 -9.40 -15.94
N SER A 32 -2.56 -9.99 -14.81
CA SER A 32 -3.33 -11.03 -14.14
C SER A 32 -4.67 -10.51 -13.57
N SER A 33 -5.68 -11.37 -13.59
CA SER A 33 -6.95 -11.16 -12.90
C SER A 33 -7.20 -12.38 -12.02
N TYR A 34 -7.49 -12.17 -10.74
CA TYR A 34 -7.48 -13.25 -9.75
C TYR A 34 -8.36 -12.94 -8.54
N GLU A 35 -8.76 -14.01 -7.84
CA GLU A 35 -9.18 -13.97 -6.46
C GLU A 35 -8.16 -14.66 -5.56
N VAL A 36 -7.84 -14.06 -4.42
CA VAL A 36 -6.87 -14.61 -3.49
C VAL A 36 -7.18 -14.20 -2.06
N THR A 37 -6.89 -15.08 -1.12
CA THR A 37 -6.85 -14.75 0.31
C THR A 37 -5.43 -14.39 0.69
N ARG A 38 -5.24 -13.25 1.35
CA ARG A 38 -3.94 -12.81 1.83
C ARG A 38 -3.91 -12.76 3.33
N VAL A 39 -2.77 -13.17 3.88
CA VAL A 39 -2.45 -12.99 5.28
C VAL A 39 -1.39 -11.91 5.36
N VAL A 40 -1.76 -10.76 5.93
CA VAL A 40 -0.87 -9.62 6.06
C VAL A 40 -0.40 -9.47 7.49
N ARG A 41 0.92 -9.43 7.65
CA ARG A 41 1.60 -9.15 8.91
C ARG A 41 2.36 -7.84 8.75
N GLU A 42 2.02 -6.86 9.56
CA GLU A 42 2.83 -5.67 9.71
C GLU A 42 3.55 -5.71 11.04
N THR A 43 4.82 -5.34 11.03
CA THR A 43 5.67 -5.28 12.21
C THR A 43 6.44 -3.98 12.18
N GLY A 44 6.29 -3.18 13.22
CA GLY A 44 7.03 -1.95 13.41
C GLY A 44 6.78 -1.41 14.81
N ILE A 45 6.32 -0.16 14.90
CA ILE A 45 5.90 0.47 16.18
C ILE A 45 4.82 -0.36 16.88
N SER A 46 3.90 -0.91 16.10
CA SER A 46 2.89 -1.87 16.54
C SER A 46 2.89 -3.04 15.57
N SER A 47 2.66 -4.24 16.08
CA SER A 47 2.43 -5.41 15.23
C SER A 47 0.94 -5.54 14.96
N SER A 48 0.57 -5.72 13.70
CA SER A 48 -0.80 -6.02 13.32
C SER A 48 -0.85 -7.22 12.39
N PHE A 49 -2.00 -7.90 12.45
CA PHE A 49 -2.30 -9.04 11.62
C PHE A 49 -3.70 -8.84 11.05
N ARG A 50 -3.86 -9.09 9.76
CA ARG A 50 -5.17 -9.05 9.09
C ARG A 50 -5.25 -10.10 8.00
N VAL A 51 -6.47 -10.53 7.74
CA VAL A 51 -6.80 -11.39 6.62
C VAL A 51 -7.51 -10.54 5.59
N GLU A 52 -7.12 -10.69 4.34
CA GLU A 52 -7.69 -9.94 3.23
C GLU A 52 -8.24 -10.90 2.18
N ARG A 53 -9.39 -10.56 1.59
CA ARG A 53 -9.85 -11.20 0.35
C ARG A 53 -9.71 -10.18 -0.76
N VAL A 54 -8.91 -10.52 -1.77
CA VAL A 54 -8.63 -9.64 -2.90
C VAL A 54 -9.28 -10.19 -4.16
N THR A 55 -9.95 -9.29 -4.86
CA THR A 55 -10.50 -9.52 -6.18
C THR A 55 -9.87 -8.48 -7.11
N LYS A 56 -9.07 -8.92 -8.07
CA LYS A 56 -8.45 -8.08 -9.09
C LYS A 56 -9.03 -8.43 -10.46
N ILE A 57 -9.64 -7.45 -11.12
CA ILE A 57 -10.28 -7.60 -12.44
C ILE A 57 -9.85 -6.42 -13.31
N GLY A 58 -8.91 -6.64 -14.24
CA GLY A 58 -8.32 -5.55 -15.02
C GLY A 58 -7.76 -4.45 -14.13
N SER A 59 -8.26 -3.22 -14.29
CA SER A 59 -7.87 -2.06 -13.46
C SER A 59 -8.57 -2.00 -12.09
N TYR A 60 -9.58 -2.83 -11.85
CA TYR A 60 -10.31 -2.83 -10.60
C TYR A 60 -9.63 -3.73 -9.58
N LYS A 61 -9.52 -3.22 -8.35
CA LYS A 61 -9.00 -3.96 -7.20
C LYS A 61 -9.93 -3.72 -6.02
N LEU A 62 -10.52 -4.80 -5.52
CA LEU A 62 -11.34 -4.82 -4.32
C LEU A 62 -10.61 -5.66 -3.27
N ILE A 63 -10.38 -5.07 -2.10
CA ILE A 63 -9.70 -5.72 -0.98
C ILE A 63 -10.61 -5.62 0.22
N LYS A 64 -11.20 -6.74 0.62
CA LYS A 64 -11.92 -6.84 1.89
C LYS A 64 -10.94 -7.12 2.99
N ILE A 65 -10.94 -6.28 4.01
CA ILE A 65 -9.98 -6.34 5.09
C ILE A 65 -10.71 -6.75 6.36
N ASN A 66 -10.29 -7.87 6.93
CA ASN A 66 -10.72 -8.34 8.23
C ASN A 66 -9.54 -8.26 9.21
N SER A 67 -9.65 -7.34 10.17
CA SER A 67 -8.65 -7.13 11.21
C SER A 67 -9.28 -7.24 12.59
N PRO A 68 -8.48 -7.49 13.65
CA PRO A 68 -9.00 -7.53 15.02
C PRO A 68 -9.71 -6.25 15.47
N PHE A 69 -9.43 -5.11 14.82
CA PHE A 69 -9.95 -3.80 15.24
C PHE A 69 -11.17 -3.36 14.43
N LYS A 70 -11.16 -3.60 13.11
CA LYS A 70 -12.18 -3.08 12.18
C LYS A 70 -12.23 -3.91 10.90
N ASN A 71 -13.44 -4.07 10.38
CA ASN A 71 -13.67 -4.59 9.04
C ASN A 71 -13.99 -3.44 8.09
N TYR A 72 -13.36 -3.44 6.92
CA TYR A 72 -13.54 -2.41 5.91
C TYR A 72 -13.14 -2.94 4.53
N VAL A 73 -13.48 -2.20 3.48
CA VAL A 73 -13.18 -2.57 2.10
C VAL A 73 -12.40 -1.45 1.43
N TRP A 74 -11.35 -1.80 0.69
CA TRP A 74 -10.75 -0.90 -0.29
C TRP A 74 -11.30 -1.23 -1.66
N LEU A 75 -11.71 -0.20 -2.38
CA LEU A 75 -12.12 -0.29 -3.77
C LEU A 75 -11.30 0.72 -4.56
N ARG A 76 -10.61 0.25 -5.59
CA ARG A 76 -9.91 1.09 -6.57
C ARG A 76 -10.32 0.69 -7.97
N GLY A 77 -10.56 1.66 -8.84
CA GLY A 77 -10.82 1.45 -10.25
C GLY A 77 -10.97 2.76 -11.03
N SER A 78 -11.42 2.67 -12.28
CA SER A 78 -11.59 3.84 -13.16
C SER A 78 -12.65 4.83 -12.68
N LEU A 79 -13.56 4.40 -11.80
CA LEU A 79 -14.63 5.24 -11.23
C LEU A 79 -14.24 5.91 -9.91
N GLY A 80 -12.99 5.73 -9.45
CA GLY A 80 -12.47 6.32 -8.23
C GLY A 80 -11.92 5.31 -7.25
N GLU A 81 -11.46 5.84 -6.12
CA GLU A 81 -10.89 5.08 -5.00
C GLU A 81 -11.67 5.36 -3.73
N TYR A 82 -11.99 4.30 -2.99
CA TYR A 82 -12.84 4.38 -1.81
C TYR A 82 -12.38 3.42 -0.71
N VAL A 83 -12.44 3.91 0.52
CA VAL A 83 -12.45 3.07 1.73
C VAL A 83 -13.89 2.99 2.21
N ILE A 84 -14.44 1.78 2.26
CA ILE A 84 -15.84 1.53 2.57
C ILE A 84 -15.92 0.92 3.95
N ILE A 85 -16.62 1.59 4.85
CA ILE A 85 -16.86 1.17 6.24
C ILE A 85 -18.36 1.13 6.42
N ASN A 86 -18.89 -0.06 6.72
CA ASN A 86 -20.33 -0.34 6.65
C ASN A 86 -20.84 0.01 5.24
N ASP A 87 -21.75 0.98 5.10
CA ASP A 87 -22.36 1.39 3.83
C ASP A 87 -21.91 2.77 3.33
N ILE A 88 -20.83 3.30 3.91
CA ILE A 88 -20.29 4.62 3.58
C ILE A 88 -18.93 4.45 2.91
N ALA A 89 -18.82 4.98 1.70
CA ALA A 89 -17.60 5.03 0.89
C ALA A 89 -16.91 6.38 1.04
N PHE A 90 -15.78 6.37 1.73
CA PHE A 90 -14.91 7.54 1.89
C PHE A 90 -13.91 7.58 0.76
N GLU A 91 -13.94 8.65 -0.02
CA GLU A 91 -12.86 8.95 -0.96
C GLU A 91 -11.63 9.39 -0.15
N PRO A 92 -10.48 8.73 -0.27
CA PRO A 92 -9.32 9.03 0.56
C PRO A 92 -8.63 10.32 0.12
N ALA A 93 -8.00 11.01 1.08
CA ALA A 93 -7.21 12.22 0.83
C ALA A 93 -5.87 11.93 0.10
N ILE A 94 -5.47 10.65 0.06
CA ILE A 94 -4.27 10.12 -0.61
C ILE A 94 -4.65 8.89 -1.43
N ASP A 95 -3.86 8.56 -2.45
CA ASP A 95 -4.11 7.36 -3.27
C ASP A 95 -4.00 6.07 -2.45
N LEU A 96 -4.91 5.13 -2.68
CA LEU A 96 -4.82 3.78 -2.14
C LEU A 96 -3.72 3.02 -2.87
N THR A 97 -2.66 2.69 -2.15
CA THR A 97 -1.51 1.98 -2.72
C THR A 97 -1.26 0.67 -1.96
N ASP A 98 -1.49 -0.45 -2.64
CA ASP A 98 -1.18 -1.79 -2.12
C ASP A 98 0.34 -2.04 -2.19
N LEU A 99 0.84 -2.95 -1.35
CA LEU A 99 2.25 -3.33 -1.38
C LEU A 99 2.67 -3.93 -2.72
N GLU A 100 1.75 -4.69 -3.34
CA GLU A 100 1.90 -5.21 -4.69
C GLU A 100 2.13 -4.08 -5.71
N ASP A 101 1.38 -2.98 -5.62
CA ASP A 101 1.52 -1.84 -6.53
C ASP A 101 2.86 -1.13 -6.30
N GLN A 102 3.29 -0.97 -5.06
CA GLN A 102 4.60 -0.38 -4.74
C GLN A 102 5.75 -1.20 -5.33
N PHE A 103 5.63 -2.54 -5.29
CA PHE A 103 6.61 -3.43 -5.90
C PHE A 103 6.62 -3.29 -7.43
N ILE A 104 5.43 -3.31 -8.06
CA ILE A 104 5.27 -3.11 -9.51
C ILE A 104 5.85 -1.77 -9.95
N ASP A 105 5.50 -0.68 -9.26
CA ASP A 105 5.97 0.67 -9.56
C ASP A 105 7.50 0.75 -9.46
N LEU A 106 8.09 0.12 -8.43
CA LEU A 106 9.53 0.11 -8.23
C LEU A 106 10.24 -0.62 -9.39
N VAL A 107 9.78 -1.83 -9.74
CA VAL A 107 10.35 -2.61 -10.84
C VAL A 107 10.19 -1.87 -12.17
N SER A 108 9.00 -1.33 -12.44
CA SER A 108 8.72 -0.59 -13.67
C SER A 108 9.58 0.67 -13.80
N SER A 109 9.90 1.33 -12.67
CA SER A 109 10.74 2.53 -12.68
C SER A 109 12.21 2.27 -12.99
N LYS A 110 12.69 1.01 -12.87
CA LYS A 110 14.10 0.62 -13.02
C LYS A 110 15.07 1.31 -12.05
N LYS A 111 14.55 1.94 -10.99
CA LYS A 111 15.34 2.68 -9.99
C LYS A 111 15.54 1.82 -8.73
N TYR A 112 16.20 0.68 -8.88
CA TYR A 112 16.50 -0.27 -7.80
C TYR A 112 17.76 -1.08 -8.10
N ASP A 113 18.37 -1.62 -7.04
CA ASP A 113 19.43 -2.62 -7.12
C ASP A 113 18.81 -4.02 -7.03
N LEU A 114 19.09 -4.88 -8.01
CA LEU A 114 18.73 -6.31 -7.94
C LEU A 114 19.77 -7.04 -7.10
N LEU A 115 19.40 -7.44 -5.88
CA LEU A 115 20.31 -8.13 -4.95
C LEU A 115 20.31 -9.66 -5.16
N LEU A 116 19.17 -10.22 -5.57
CA LEU A 116 19.01 -11.66 -5.75
C LEU A 116 17.97 -11.95 -6.84
N SER A 117 18.27 -12.93 -7.68
CA SER A 117 17.36 -13.57 -8.62
C SER A 117 17.62 -15.06 -8.61
N LEU A 118 16.65 -15.86 -8.20
CA LEU A 118 16.77 -17.32 -8.09
C LEU A 118 15.62 -18.02 -8.80
N ASP A 119 15.97 -18.95 -9.67
CA ASP A 119 15.07 -19.99 -10.16
C ASP A 119 15.04 -21.12 -9.13
N LEU A 120 13.87 -21.33 -8.52
CA LEU A 120 13.63 -22.38 -7.54
C LEU A 120 12.95 -23.57 -8.22
N PRO A 121 13.03 -24.79 -7.66
CA PRO A 121 12.37 -25.96 -8.25
C PRO A 121 10.85 -25.82 -8.46
N ILE A 122 10.20 -24.94 -7.69
CA ILE A 122 8.74 -24.73 -7.70
C ILE A 122 8.37 -23.24 -7.84
N GLY A 123 9.23 -22.42 -8.44
CA GLY A 123 8.94 -21.02 -8.67
C GLY A 123 10.17 -20.12 -8.70
N TYR A 124 10.00 -18.87 -8.28
CA TYR A 124 11.00 -17.82 -8.49
C TYR A 124 11.11 -16.92 -7.28
N LYS A 125 12.31 -16.42 -7.00
CA LYS A 125 12.54 -15.48 -5.90
C LYS A 125 13.42 -14.32 -6.34
N PHE A 126 12.95 -13.12 -6.02
CA PHE A 126 13.64 -11.86 -6.30
C PHE A 126 13.81 -11.05 -5.02
N ILE A 127 14.98 -10.44 -4.85
CA ILE A 127 15.23 -9.43 -3.82
C ILE A 127 15.75 -8.18 -4.50
N ILE A 128 15.01 -7.09 -4.35
CA ILE A 128 15.38 -5.77 -4.86
C ILE A 128 15.50 -4.78 -3.71
N LYS A 129 16.36 -3.78 -3.89
CA LYS A 129 16.60 -2.74 -2.88
C LYS A 129 16.56 -1.36 -3.52
N LYS A 130 15.98 -0.41 -2.80
CA LYS A 130 16.06 1.01 -3.10
C LYS A 130 16.28 1.76 -1.79
N ASP A 131 17.39 2.48 -1.71
CA ASP A 131 17.80 3.20 -0.51
C ASP A 131 17.83 2.28 0.73
N LEU A 132 17.00 2.57 1.74
CA LEU A 132 16.86 1.78 2.96
C LEU A 132 15.72 0.75 2.89
N THR A 133 15.03 0.63 1.75
CA THR A 133 13.89 -0.28 1.57
C THR A 133 14.29 -1.50 0.74
N THR A 134 13.98 -2.69 1.25
CA THR A 134 14.16 -3.96 0.54
C THR A 134 12.80 -4.59 0.25
N PHE A 135 12.60 -5.08 -0.96
CA PHE A 135 11.47 -5.94 -1.33
C PHE A 135 11.97 -7.35 -1.61
N GLU A 136 11.29 -8.34 -1.06
CA GLU A 136 11.49 -9.76 -1.31
C GLU A 136 10.19 -10.34 -1.86
N ALA A 137 10.22 -10.83 -3.09
CA ALA A 137 9.06 -11.39 -3.78
C ALA A 137 9.33 -12.84 -4.16
N THR A 138 8.39 -13.72 -3.83
CA THR A 138 8.41 -15.13 -4.21
C THR A 138 7.18 -15.44 -5.04
N PHE A 139 7.39 -16.08 -6.17
CA PHE A 139 6.35 -16.52 -7.10
C PHE A 139 6.37 -18.04 -7.22
N ASP A 140 5.24 -18.65 -7.57
CA ASP A 140 5.20 -20.07 -7.92
C ASP A 140 5.58 -20.32 -9.39
N GLU A 141 5.58 -21.58 -9.80
CA GLU A 141 5.86 -22.00 -11.19
C GLU A 141 4.88 -21.43 -12.22
N HIS A 142 3.70 -20.98 -11.78
CA HIS A 142 2.69 -20.32 -12.61
C HIS A 142 2.75 -18.79 -12.53
N LEU A 143 3.85 -18.25 -11.99
CA LEU A 143 4.09 -16.80 -11.86
C LEU A 143 3.07 -16.08 -10.99
N ARG A 144 2.39 -16.81 -10.09
CA ARG A 144 1.49 -16.23 -9.10
C ARG A 144 2.31 -15.84 -7.89
N LEU A 145 2.06 -14.65 -7.36
CA LEU A 145 2.75 -14.15 -6.17
C LEU A 145 2.36 -15.01 -4.97
N VAL A 146 3.33 -15.62 -4.30
CA VAL A 146 3.11 -16.46 -3.10
C VAL A 146 3.44 -15.68 -1.84
N LYS A 147 4.49 -14.85 -1.92
CA LYS A 147 4.94 -14.03 -0.79
C LYS A 147 5.50 -12.71 -1.29
N LEU A 148 5.13 -11.63 -0.64
CA LEU A 148 5.73 -10.31 -0.84
C LEU A 148 6.05 -9.68 0.50
N ARG A 149 7.30 -9.29 0.69
CA ARG A 149 7.76 -8.63 1.89
C ARG A 149 8.44 -7.32 1.54
N LYS A 150 8.05 -6.24 2.21
CA LYS A 150 8.77 -4.97 2.24
C LYS A 150 9.40 -4.82 3.62
N SER A 151 10.68 -4.48 3.66
CA SER A 151 11.43 -4.26 4.89
C SER A 151 12.15 -2.92 4.86
N TYR A 152 12.10 -2.22 5.98
CA TYR A 152 12.74 -0.95 6.29
C TYR A 152 13.26 -1.03 7.74
N PRO A 153 14.35 -0.33 8.14
CA PRO A 153 14.99 -0.45 9.46
C PRO A 153 14.13 -0.69 10.71
N PHE A 154 12.92 -0.11 10.81
CA PHE A 154 12.00 -0.30 11.95
C PHE A 154 10.57 -0.68 11.52
N TYR A 155 10.38 -1.05 10.26
CA TYR A 155 9.08 -1.39 9.71
C TYR A 155 9.19 -2.50 8.68
N SER A 156 8.33 -3.50 8.75
CA SER A 156 8.16 -4.47 7.70
C SER A 156 6.70 -4.82 7.50
N MET A 157 6.33 -5.08 6.26
CA MET A 157 5.06 -5.64 5.88
C MET A 157 5.35 -6.94 5.11
N GLU A 158 4.72 -8.02 5.53
CA GLU A 158 4.77 -9.30 4.85
C GLU A 158 3.36 -9.73 4.47
N ILE A 159 3.18 -10.08 3.20
CA ILE A 159 1.92 -10.58 2.64
C ILE A 159 2.18 -12.00 2.15
N ASN A 160 1.41 -12.95 2.68
CA ASN A 160 1.39 -14.33 2.18
C ASN A 160 0.09 -14.56 1.42
N TYR A 161 0.21 -15.01 0.17
CA TYR A 161 -0.90 -15.21 -0.75
C TYR A 161 -1.32 -16.69 -0.74
N GLN A 162 -2.62 -16.93 -0.59
CA GLN A 162 -3.18 -18.26 -0.38
C GLN A 162 -4.51 -18.41 -1.12
N ASN A 163 -4.89 -19.65 -1.43
CA ASN A 163 -6.20 -19.99 -1.97
C ASN A 163 -6.56 -19.20 -3.23
N TYR A 164 -5.64 -19.15 -4.20
CA TYR A 164 -5.93 -18.58 -5.51
C TYR A 164 -7.15 -19.27 -6.13
N ALA A 165 -8.10 -18.47 -6.58
CA ALA A 165 -9.33 -18.94 -7.20
C ALA A 165 -9.57 -18.23 -8.53
N VAL A 166 -10.29 -18.92 -9.42
CA VAL A 166 -10.82 -18.33 -10.65
C VAL A 166 -11.90 -17.32 -10.26
N LEU A 167 -11.94 -16.20 -10.98
CA LEU A 167 -12.96 -15.17 -10.80
C LEU A 167 -14.35 -15.74 -11.00
N SER A 168 -15.26 -15.44 -10.05
CA SER A 168 -16.65 -15.87 -10.11
C SER A 168 -17.60 -14.73 -10.48
N ASP A 169 -18.78 -15.07 -11.02
CA ASP A 169 -19.85 -14.09 -11.32
C ASP A 169 -20.25 -13.32 -10.06
N LYS A 170 -20.34 -14.02 -8.92
CA LYS A 170 -20.62 -13.45 -7.61
C LYS A 170 -19.64 -12.33 -7.23
N SER A 171 -18.37 -12.46 -7.60
CA SER A 171 -17.35 -11.44 -7.31
C SER A 171 -17.52 -10.20 -8.18
N SER A 172 -18.02 -10.35 -9.39
CA SER A 172 -18.37 -9.24 -10.29
C SER A 172 -19.62 -8.50 -9.81
N GLU A 173 -20.63 -9.23 -9.35
CA GLU A 173 -21.84 -8.67 -8.73
C GLU A 173 -21.48 -7.87 -7.46
N GLU A 174 -20.64 -8.45 -6.61
CA GLU A 174 -20.16 -7.81 -5.39
C GLU A 174 -19.37 -6.52 -5.67
N LEU A 175 -18.45 -6.55 -6.64
CA LEU A 175 -17.74 -5.35 -7.08
C LEU A 175 -18.72 -4.25 -7.51
N SER A 176 -19.76 -4.62 -8.26
CA SER A 176 -20.79 -3.69 -8.73
C SER A 176 -21.57 -3.06 -7.58
N GLN A 177 -21.91 -3.83 -6.54
CA GLN A 177 -22.58 -3.31 -5.34
C GLN A 177 -21.74 -2.24 -4.63
N TYR A 178 -20.43 -2.46 -4.46
CA TYR A 178 -19.55 -1.46 -3.84
C TYR A 178 -19.32 -0.22 -4.70
N ILE A 179 -19.42 -0.33 -6.03
CA ILE A 179 -19.28 0.82 -6.93
C ILE A 179 -20.52 1.72 -6.90
N PHE A 180 -21.72 1.11 -6.92
CA PHE A 180 -22.98 1.81 -7.18
C PHE A 180 -23.92 1.92 -5.98
N GLY A 181 -23.80 1.04 -4.98
CA GLY A 181 -24.75 0.91 -3.88
C GLY A 181 -24.42 1.68 -2.59
N VAL A 182 -23.26 2.36 -2.55
CA VAL A 182 -22.72 2.97 -1.32
C VAL A 182 -22.87 4.49 -1.30
N LYS A 183 -23.10 5.07 -0.12
CA LYS A 183 -23.11 6.53 0.05
C LYS A 183 -21.68 7.05 -0.02
N LYS A 184 -21.41 7.95 -0.95
CA LYS A 184 -20.07 8.51 -1.17
C LYS A 184 -19.86 9.79 -0.38
N ILE A 185 -18.80 9.83 0.42
CA ILE A 185 -18.28 11.02 1.08
C ILE A 185 -16.96 11.37 0.41
N ARG A 186 -16.85 12.60 -0.12
CA ARG A 186 -15.63 13.06 -0.78
C ARG A 186 -14.55 13.38 0.24
N ALA A 187 -13.30 13.24 -0.20
CA ALA A 187 -12.17 13.74 0.56
C ALA A 187 -12.33 15.27 0.74
N PRO A 188 -12.16 15.80 1.95
CA PRO A 188 -12.28 17.23 2.18
C PRO A 188 -11.15 18.02 1.49
N LEU A 189 -10.00 17.36 1.33
CA LEU A 189 -8.85 17.86 0.58
C LEU A 189 -8.04 16.68 0.05
N LYS A 190 -7.43 16.85 -1.12
CA LYS A 190 -6.39 15.96 -1.64
C LYS A 190 -5.03 16.50 -1.22
N LEU A 191 -4.14 15.61 -0.79
CA LEU A 191 -2.78 15.97 -0.37
C LEU A 191 -1.81 15.86 -1.55
N SER A 192 -0.70 16.60 -1.49
CA SER A 192 0.36 16.54 -2.52
C SER A 192 0.96 15.14 -2.61
N ARG A 193 0.74 14.48 -3.75
CA ARG A 193 1.26 13.14 -4.04
C ARG A 193 2.79 13.13 -4.09
N GLU A 194 3.39 14.14 -4.69
CA GLU A 194 4.84 14.26 -4.82
C GLU A 194 5.49 14.39 -3.46
N TYR A 195 4.97 15.28 -2.61
CA TYR A 195 5.51 15.51 -1.27
C TYR A 195 5.39 14.24 -0.42
N LEU A 196 4.24 13.56 -0.49
CA LEU A 196 4.05 12.28 0.21
C LEU A 196 5.07 11.23 -0.20
N LYS A 197 5.24 11.02 -1.51
CA LYS A 197 6.20 10.03 -2.06
C LYS A 197 7.65 10.34 -1.72
N GLN A 198 8.01 11.62 -1.63
CA GLN A 198 9.37 12.05 -1.36
C GLN A 198 9.73 11.92 0.12
N HIS A 199 8.80 12.21 1.03
CA HIS A 199 9.11 12.38 2.44
C HIS A 199 8.64 11.24 3.35
N PHE A 200 7.61 10.48 2.97
CA PHE A 200 7.01 9.49 3.84
C PHE A 200 7.10 8.08 3.27
N GLN A 201 7.56 7.12 4.08
CA GLN A 201 7.76 5.73 3.67
C GLN A 201 6.58 4.82 4.03
N TRP A 202 5.79 5.23 5.02
CA TRP A 202 4.59 4.53 5.49
C TRP A 202 3.49 5.53 5.80
N VAL A 203 2.26 5.15 5.44
CA VAL A 203 1.06 5.94 5.66
C VAL A 203 -0.09 5.02 6.04
N ALA A 204 -0.90 5.43 7.01
CA ALA A 204 -2.19 4.82 7.33
C ALA A 204 -3.28 5.89 7.41
N MET A 205 -4.53 5.47 7.30
CA MET A 205 -5.69 6.35 7.32
C MET A 205 -6.82 5.73 8.14
N ASP A 206 -7.61 6.57 8.79
CA ASP A 206 -8.89 6.23 9.39
C ASP A 206 -9.93 7.31 9.12
N PHE A 207 -11.20 6.94 9.25
CA PHE A 207 -12.34 7.76 8.85
C PHE A 207 -13.47 7.64 9.87
N SER A 208 -14.14 8.75 10.12
CA SER A 208 -15.42 8.79 10.83
C SER A 208 -16.38 9.77 10.17
N TYR A 209 -17.68 9.49 10.31
CA TYR A 209 -18.76 10.35 9.84
C TYR A 209 -19.95 10.24 10.79
N ASN A 210 -20.47 11.37 11.24
CA ASN A 210 -21.56 11.44 12.22
C ASN A 210 -22.91 11.89 11.61
N GLY A 211 -23.01 11.98 10.28
CA GLY A 211 -24.19 12.51 9.59
C GLY A 211 -24.08 13.98 9.19
N LEU A 212 -23.33 14.78 9.95
CA LEU A 212 -23.16 16.22 9.75
C LEU A 212 -21.77 16.57 9.23
N GLY A 213 -20.73 15.99 9.84
CA GLY A 213 -19.34 16.21 9.50
C GLY A 213 -18.57 14.91 9.36
N SER A 214 -17.36 15.02 8.80
CA SER A 214 -16.43 13.91 8.58
C SER A 214 -15.05 14.23 9.09
N THR A 215 -14.41 13.23 9.71
CA THR A 215 -13.02 13.30 10.15
C THR A 215 -12.20 12.29 9.36
N TYR A 216 -11.12 12.78 8.78
CA TYR A 216 -10.10 11.97 8.12
C TYR A 216 -8.83 12.09 8.95
N THR A 217 -8.33 10.96 9.43
CA THR A 217 -7.08 10.92 10.19
C THR A 217 -6.04 10.19 9.37
N LEU A 218 -4.91 10.84 9.08
CA LEU A 218 -3.78 10.25 8.41
C LEU A 218 -2.59 10.16 9.36
N TYR A 219 -1.96 8.99 9.39
CA TYR A 219 -0.75 8.75 10.15
C TYR A 219 0.40 8.56 9.17
N PHE A 220 1.45 9.36 9.32
CA PHE A 220 2.61 9.32 8.47
C PHE A 220 3.85 8.93 9.29
N TYR A 221 4.75 8.23 8.63
CA TYR A 221 6.07 7.98 9.16
C TYR A 221 7.15 8.39 8.13
N SER A 222 8.13 9.15 8.61
CA SER A 222 9.34 9.54 7.88
C SER A 222 10.60 9.26 8.70
N ALA A 223 11.71 8.89 8.06
CA ALA A 223 13.02 8.91 8.70
C ALA A 223 13.47 10.33 9.10
N ALA A 224 13.08 11.35 8.32
CA ALA A 224 13.47 12.74 8.57
C ALA A 224 12.57 13.41 9.61
N PHE A 225 11.27 13.11 9.58
CA PHE A 225 10.27 13.79 10.42
C PHE A 225 9.74 12.94 11.57
N GLY A 226 10.12 11.66 11.65
CA GLY A 226 9.52 10.73 12.61
C GLY A 226 8.03 10.52 12.32
N LYS A 227 7.24 10.42 13.39
CA LYS A 227 5.79 10.20 13.31
C LYS A 227 5.06 11.53 13.24
N ILE A 228 4.13 11.63 12.30
CA ILE A 228 3.23 12.78 12.16
C ILE A 228 1.80 12.27 12.02
N ALA A 229 0.84 12.97 12.62
CA ALA A 229 -0.58 12.73 12.42
C ALA A 229 -1.23 13.98 11.81
N LEU A 230 -2.09 13.80 10.81
CA LEU A 230 -2.88 14.86 10.20
C LEU A 230 -4.36 14.55 10.35
N TYR A 231 -5.09 15.46 10.95
CA TYR A 231 -6.56 15.43 10.97
C TYR A 231 -7.08 16.42 9.93
N LEU A 232 -8.00 15.98 9.08
CA LEU A 232 -8.80 16.84 8.21
C LEU A 232 -10.25 16.73 8.67
N LEU A 233 -10.75 17.81 9.25
CA LEU A 233 -12.06 17.89 9.86
C LEU A 233 -12.95 18.76 8.97
N ALA A 234 -14.00 18.19 8.39
CA ALA A 234 -14.92 18.90 7.51
C ALA A 234 -16.32 18.92 8.11
N ASP A 235 -16.90 20.12 8.19
CA ASP A 235 -18.26 20.37 8.69
C ASP A 235 -18.54 19.75 10.08
N ALA A 236 -17.49 19.59 10.90
CA ALA A 236 -17.56 19.06 12.26
C ALA A 236 -17.26 20.16 13.30
N ASP A 237 -17.93 20.11 14.45
CA ASP A 237 -17.50 20.87 15.64
C ASP A 237 -16.29 20.16 16.24
N ASN A 238 -15.20 20.90 16.39
CA ASN A 238 -13.88 20.35 16.71
C ASN A 238 -13.28 20.96 17.99
N THR A 239 -14.09 21.70 18.75
CA THR A 239 -13.62 22.44 19.94
C THR A 239 -13.01 21.48 20.97
N GLU A 240 -13.73 20.40 21.32
CA GLU A 240 -13.26 19.40 22.27
C GLU A 240 -11.97 18.68 21.82
N LEU A 241 -11.84 18.38 20.52
CA LEU A 241 -10.64 17.76 19.97
C LEU A 241 -9.43 18.71 20.05
N LEU A 242 -9.64 19.99 19.73
CA LEU A 242 -8.58 21.00 19.82
C LEU A 242 -8.12 21.20 21.27
N ASP A 243 -9.05 21.27 22.22
CA ASP A 243 -8.75 21.38 23.64
C ASP A 243 -7.91 20.17 24.09
N THR A 244 -8.33 18.96 23.70
CA THR A 244 -7.59 17.72 23.99
C THR A 244 -6.17 17.73 23.40
N ILE A 245 -6.01 18.19 22.15
CA ILE A 245 -4.71 18.26 21.48
C ILE A 245 -3.82 19.29 22.18
N GLN A 246 -4.37 20.45 22.57
CA GLN A 246 -3.65 21.49 23.28
C GLN A 246 -3.12 20.98 24.62
N ASP A 247 -3.96 20.31 25.40
CA ASP A 247 -3.58 19.72 26.70
C ASP A 247 -2.50 18.64 26.53
N MET A 248 -2.64 17.79 25.50
CA MET A 248 -1.64 16.77 25.18
C MET A 248 -0.28 17.37 24.81
N CYS A 249 -0.26 18.48 24.06
CA CYS A 249 0.98 19.10 23.62
C CYS A 249 1.66 19.93 24.73
N ALA A 250 0.89 20.49 25.67
CA ALA A 250 1.43 21.35 26.73
C ALA A 250 2.52 20.68 27.60
N ASN A 251 2.51 19.36 27.73
CA ASN A 251 3.42 18.59 28.60
C ASN A 251 4.18 17.47 27.86
N SER A 252 4.33 17.57 26.54
CA SER A 252 4.88 16.49 25.71
C SER A 252 5.88 17.05 24.70
N PRO A 253 6.87 16.27 24.21
CA PRO A 253 7.83 16.71 23.18
C PRO A 253 7.19 16.84 21.77
N VAL A 254 5.87 17.01 21.70
CA VAL A 254 5.09 17.16 20.47
C VAL A 254 4.43 18.52 20.45
N SER A 255 4.28 19.06 19.24
CA SER A 255 3.55 20.29 18.97
C SER A 255 2.51 20.02 17.90
N TYR A 256 1.67 21.03 17.65
CA TYR A 256 0.68 20.98 16.58
C TYR A 256 0.64 22.29 15.79
N ALA A 257 0.20 22.18 14.55
CA ALA A 257 -0.04 23.28 13.63
C ALA A 257 -1.45 23.15 13.07
N THR A 258 -2.13 24.28 12.85
CA THR A 258 -3.49 24.29 12.29
C THR A 258 -3.59 25.16 11.05
N ARG A 259 -4.39 24.72 10.08
CA ARG A 259 -4.70 25.49 8.87
C ARG A 259 -6.18 25.35 8.53
N LYS A 260 -6.90 26.47 8.45
CA LYS A 260 -8.29 26.49 7.99
C LYS A 260 -8.35 26.77 6.49
N LEU A 261 -9.01 25.88 5.75
CA LEU A 261 -9.24 25.97 4.31
C LEU A 261 -10.73 25.82 4.05
N GLY A 262 -11.45 26.95 3.93
CA GLY A 262 -12.89 26.95 3.82
C GLY A 262 -13.57 26.34 5.05
N ASN A 263 -14.35 25.27 4.84
CA ASN A 263 -15.02 24.49 5.88
C ASN A 263 -14.16 23.36 6.46
N VAL A 264 -12.91 23.21 5.99
CA VAL A 264 -11.98 22.18 6.47
C VAL A 264 -10.99 22.79 7.45
N LEU A 265 -10.86 22.16 8.62
CA LEU A 265 -9.76 22.41 9.56
C LEU A 265 -8.74 21.27 9.44
N ALA A 266 -7.53 21.61 9.01
CA ALA A 266 -6.39 20.71 9.03
C ALA A 266 -5.60 20.91 10.33
N ILE A 267 -5.29 19.82 11.03
CA ILE A 267 -4.48 19.81 12.25
C ILE A 267 -3.34 18.82 12.07
N LEU A 268 -2.10 19.31 12.04
CA LEU A 268 -0.89 18.49 11.98
C LEU A 268 -0.28 18.39 13.37
N ILE A 269 0.03 17.18 13.82
CA ILE A 269 0.69 16.91 15.11
C ILE A 269 2.00 16.18 14.81
N GLY A 270 3.10 16.65 15.42
CA GLY A 270 4.43 16.07 15.23
C GLY A 270 5.42 16.53 16.29
N SER A 271 6.70 16.19 16.12
CA SER A 271 7.73 16.64 17.08
C SER A 271 7.84 18.17 17.12
N GLN A 272 8.04 18.73 18.32
CA GLN A 272 8.27 20.17 18.52
C GLN A 272 9.53 20.71 17.82
N ALA A 273 10.46 19.83 17.42
CA ALA A 273 11.68 20.20 16.70
C ALA A 273 11.45 20.47 15.21
N LEU A 274 10.24 20.22 14.69
CA LEU A 274 9.90 20.37 13.29
C LEU A 274 9.18 21.69 13.03
N ASP A 275 9.37 22.26 11.84
CA ASP A 275 8.50 23.30 11.32
C ASP A 275 7.21 22.67 10.78
N LEU A 276 6.24 22.46 11.67
CA LEU A 276 4.98 21.81 11.34
C LEU A 276 4.13 22.64 10.36
N MET A 277 4.28 23.97 10.34
CA MET A 277 3.54 24.82 9.41
C MET A 277 4.05 24.65 7.97
N ASP A 278 5.36 24.60 7.76
CA ASP A 278 5.94 24.35 6.42
C ASP A 278 5.57 22.96 5.88
N ILE A 279 5.59 21.94 6.75
CA ILE A 279 5.17 20.59 6.39
C ILE A 279 3.68 20.58 6.02
N LEU A 280 2.83 21.21 6.83
CA LEU A 280 1.39 21.30 6.58
C LEU A 280 1.09 22.02 5.26
N ASP A 281 1.74 23.16 5.02
CA ASP A 281 1.58 23.91 3.78
C ASP A 281 2.06 23.11 2.57
N SER A 282 3.16 22.38 2.69
CA SER A 282 3.66 21.54 1.61
C SER A 282 2.78 20.32 1.32
N LEU A 283 2.14 19.74 2.35
CA LEU A 283 1.13 18.69 2.19
C LEU A 283 -0.14 19.21 1.50
N LEU A 284 -0.56 20.44 1.80
CA LEU A 284 -1.78 21.05 1.30
C LEU A 284 -1.60 21.82 -0.03
N LYS A 285 -0.37 21.91 -0.56
CA LYS A 285 -0.12 22.46 -1.90
C LYS A 285 -0.84 21.61 -2.94
N LEU A 286 -2.03 22.06 -3.34
CA LEU A 286 -2.74 21.57 -4.51
C LEU A 286 -1.95 21.98 -5.75
N LYS A 287 -1.60 21.01 -6.60
CA LYS A 287 -1.20 21.24 -7.99
C LYS A 287 -2.33 20.81 -8.90
#